data_AF-A0A817LC12-F1
#
_entry.id   AF-A0A817LC12-F1
#
_cell.length_a   1.000
_cell.length_b   1.000
_cell.length_c   1.000
_cell.angle_alpha   90.00
_cell.angle_beta   90.00
_cell.angle_gamma   90.00
#
_symmetry.space_group_name_H-M   'P 1'
#
loop_
_entity.id
_entity.type
_entity.pdbx_description
1 polymer ?
#
loop_
_entity_poly.entity_id
_entity_poly.type
_entity_poly.pdbx_seq_one_letter_code
_entity_poly.pdbx_strand_id
1 'polypeptide(L)'
;MLFNGSSNQQVIVAGENFKGSTPYQIDEPKDIFVDSIFNLYVADYGNNRIQYFQAGQINGKTIAGNRTSNNITLNKPTYVILDADGSLYVTDNQNHRIIRSVNDTYQCIVGCKSKQGSTNEHLIKPYSLHFNSYGNLFVADGYNSRIQKFTLVGNNCDTSITTITSTLEYATSSLSITTQQVATAQLQQTSTLTTVKGEIESTTISTTIDTSNITISFNQTGKSSSKF
;
A
#
# COMPACT_ATOMS: atom_id res chain seq x y z
N MET A 1 -24.21 14.68 18.88
CA MET A 1 -23.79 15.88 19.65
C MET A 1 -23.95 17.07 18.70
N LEU A 2 -24.84 18.01 19.00
CA LEU A 2 -25.10 19.18 18.16
C LEU A 2 -24.12 20.29 18.56
N PHE A 3 -23.29 20.76 17.64
CA PHE A 3 -22.39 21.90 17.85
C PHE A 3 -23.11 23.18 17.43
N ASN A 4 -23.61 23.95 18.41
CA ASN A 4 -24.05 25.33 18.16
C ASN A 4 -22.81 26.24 18.18
N GLY A 5 -22.57 26.91 17.06
CA GLY A 5 -21.40 27.76 16.85
C GLY A 5 -21.43 29.08 17.62
N SER A 6 -20.26 29.48 18.10
CA SER A 6 -19.72 30.86 18.11
C SER A 6 -18.49 31.03 19.03
N SER A 7 -17.90 29.95 19.54
CA SER A 7 -16.55 29.98 20.13
C SER A 7 -15.74 28.78 19.63
N ASN A 8 -14.42 28.97 19.47
CA ASN A 8 -13.51 27.84 19.33
C ASN A 8 -13.60 27.00 20.62
N GLN A 9 -14.47 26.01 20.65
CA GLN A 9 -14.55 25.06 21.76
C GLN A 9 -13.36 24.11 21.66
N GLN A 10 -12.39 24.29 22.55
CA GLN A 10 -11.36 23.29 22.76
C GLN A 10 -11.99 22.10 23.49
N VAL A 11 -11.91 20.92 22.88
CA VAL A 11 -12.37 19.67 23.48
C VAL A 11 -11.21 18.69 23.45
N ILE A 12 -10.92 18.08 24.60
CA ILE A 12 -9.98 16.96 24.69
C ILE A 12 -10.74 15.71 24.22
N VAL A 13 -10.26 15.09 23.13
CA VAL A 13 -10.89 13.91 22.51
C VAL A 13 -10.13 12.61 22.78
N ALA A 14 -8.89 12.71 23.26
CA ALA A 14 -8.06 11.59 23.70
C ALA A 14 -6.98 12.08 24.67
N GLY A 15 -6.61 11.25 25.64
CA GLY A 15 -5.63 11.62 26.66
C GLY A 15 -6.19 12.51 27.76
N GLU A 16 -5.28 12.92 28.65
CA GLU A 16 -5.55 13.88 29.72
C GLU A 16 -4.43 14.94 29.72
N ASN A 17 -4.53 15.94 30.60
CA ASN A 17 -3.51 16.97 30.76
C ASN A 17 -2.21 16.46 31.45
N PHE A 18 -2.00 15.15 31.47
CA PHE A 18 -0.82 14.49 32.04
C PHE A 18 -0.56 13.16 31.34
N LYS A 19 0.70 12.73 31.35
CA LYS A 19 1.11 11.46 30.75
C LYS A 19 0.68 10.26 31.58
N GLY A 20 0.44 9.15 30.92
CA GLY A 20 0.17 7.87 31.57
C GLY A 20 -0.02 6.74 30.57
N SER A 21 -0.36 5.54 31.06
CA SER A 21 -0.43 4.32 30.23
C SER A 21 -1.74 3.55 30.36
N THR A 22 -2.73 4.10 31.06
CA THR A 22 -4.09 3.54 31.11
C THR A 22 -4.77 3.68 29.73
N PRO A 23 -5.96 3.06 29.53
CA PRO A 23 -6.72 3.19 28.29
C PRO A 23 -7.08 4.64 27.89
N TYR A 24 -7.24 5.55 28.84
CA TYR A 24 -7.60 6.96 28.60
C TYR A 24 -6.40 7.92 28.64
N GLN A 25 -5.19 7.41 28.90
CA GLN A 25 -3.95 8.20 28.95
C GLN A 25 -3.06 7.90 27.75
N ILE A 26 -2.30 8.92 27.34
CA ILE A 26 -1.32 8.87 26.26
C ILE A 26 -0.02 9.54 26.75
N ASP A 27 1.12 9.14 26.20
CA ASP A 27 2.42 9.68 26.57
C ASP A 27 3.18 10.10 25.29
N GLU A 28 3.53 11.38 25.21
CA GLU A 28 4.23 11.99 24.07
C GLU A 28 3.66 11.64 22.68
N PRO A 29 2.34 11.73 22.41
CA PRO A 29 1.78 11.34 21.12
C PRO A 29 2.48 12.09 19.96
N LYS A 30 2.90 11.36 18.91
CA LYS A 30 3.67 11.94 17.79
C LYS A 30 2.84 12.18 16.54
N ASP A 31 1.78 11.41 16.36
CA ASP A 31 0.95 11.48 15.16
C ASP A 31 -0.45 10.94 15.42
N ILE A 32 -1.38 11.37 14.57
CA ILE A 32 -2.78 10.95 14.59
C ILE A 32 -3.29 10.65 13.18
N PHE A 33 -4.23 9.71 13.09
CA PHE A 33 -5.06 9.51 11.90
C PHE A 33 -6.53 9.49 12.30
N VAL A 34 -7.38 10.17 11.54
CA VAL A 34 -8.84 10.19 11.74
C VAL A 34 -9.50 9.57 10.52
N ASP A 35 -10.29 8.52 10.72
CA ASP A 35 -11.00 7.85 9.63
C ASP A 35 -12.29 8.59 9.20
N SER A 36 -12.95 8.11 8.15
CA SER A 36 -14.16 8.73 7.59
C SER A 36 -15.38 8.71 8.51
N ILE A 37 -15.35 7.91 9.58
CA ILE A 37 -16.39 7.84 10.61
C ILE A 37 -15.92 8.45 11.95
N PHE A 38 -14.86 9.24 11.91
CA PHE A 38 -14.28 10.01 13.02
C PHE A 38 -13.68 9.18 14.16
N ASN A 39 -13.29 7.93 13.92
CA ASN A 39 -12.44 7.24 14.87
C ASN A 39 -11.01 7.78 14.77
N LEU A 40 -10.34 7.84 15.92
CA LEU A 40 -9.01 8.42 16.07
C LEU A 40 -7.99 7.32 16.39
N TYR A 41 -6.91 7.30 15.61
CA TYR A 41 -5.75 6.44 15.78
C TYR A 41 -4.59 7.33 16.24
N VAL A 42 -3.85 6.90 17.26
CA VAL A 42 -2.79 7.72 17.87
C VAL A 42 -1.51 6.91 17.98
N ALA A 43 -0.41 7.46 17.46
CA ALA A 43 0.93 6.97 17.74
C ALA A 43 1.37 7.41 19.15
N ASP A 44 1.04 6.58 20.14
CA ASP A 44 1.36 6.79 21.56
C ASP A 44 2.83 6.38 21.82
N TYR A 45 3.71 7.27 21.35
CA TYR A 45 5.16 7.08 21.26
C TYR A 45 5.81 6.76 22.61
N GLY A 46 5.42 7.45 23.68
CA GLY A 46 5.93 7.23 25.03
C GLY A 46 5.67 5.81 25.52
N ASN A 47 4.46 5.31 25.24
CA ASN A 47 3.97 3.99 25.66
C ASN A 47 4.29 2.84 24.67
N ASN A 48 4.93 3.11 23.54
CA ASN A 48 5.26 2.11 22.52
C ASN A 48 4.03 1.36 22.00
N ARG A 49 2.96 2.08 21.67
CA ARG A 49 1.71 1.47 21.20
C ARG A 49 0.96 2.37 20.22
N ILE A 50 -0.02 1.78 19.52
CA ILE A 50 -1.05 2.52 18.80
C ILE A 50 -2.37 2.40 19.55
N GLN A 51 -2.95 3.55 19.89
CA GLN A 51 -4.27 3.64 20.52
C GLN A 51 -5.34 3.96 19.47
N TYR A 52 -6.50 3.32 19.61
CA TYR A 52 -7.71 3.58 18.85
C TYR A 52 -8.79 4.15 19.78
N PHE A 53 -9.40 5.26 19.40
CA PHE A 53 -10.53 5.86 20.10
C PHE A 53 -11.70 5.88 19.14
N GLN A 54 -12.79 5.19 19.51
CA GLN A 54 -14.02 5.27 18.75
C GLN A 54 -14.59 6.70 18.83
N ALA A 55 -15.22 7.18 17.76
CA ALA A 55 -15.82 8.50 17.71
C ALA A 55 -16.68 8.80 18.95
N GLY A 56 -16.34 9.89 19.66
CA GLY A 56 -17.02 10.32 20.89
C GLY A 56 -16.66 9.56 22.17
N GLN A 57 -15.73 8.60 22.13
CA GLN A 57 -15.23 7.88 23.30
C GLN A 57 -13.84 8.39 23.71
N ILE A 58 -13.63 8.59 25.02
CA ILE A 58 -12.32 8.98 25.58
C ILE A 58 -11.47 7.77 26.01
N ASN A 59 -12.08 6.59 26.12
CA ASN A 59 -11.37 5.36 26.46
C ASN A 59 -10.81 4.74 25.18
N GLY A 60 -9.49 4.70 25.08
CA GLY A 60 -8.80 4.11 23.94
C GLY A 60 -8.60 2.60 24.11
N LYS A 61 -8.62 1.88 22.99
CA LYS A 61 -8.20 0.49 22.88
C LYS A 61 -6.80 0.44 22.30
N THR A 62 -5.89 -0.31 22.94
CA THR A 62 -4.60 -0.59 22.31
C THR A 62 -4.81 -1.60 21.19
N ILE A 63 -4.44 -1.22 19.95
CA ILE A 63 -4.62 -2.08 18.77
C ILE A 63 -3.30 -2.68 18.28
N ALA A 64 -2.17 -2.03 18.52
CA ALA A 64 -0.83 -2.51 18.16
C ALA A 64 0.22 -2.14 19.22
N GLY A 65 1.26 -2.96 19.37
CA GLY A 65 2.38 -2.70 20.28
C GLY A 65 2.18 -3.27 21.68
N ASN A 66 2.85 -2.65 22.66
CA ASN A 66 2.88 -3.13 24.03
C ASN A 66 1.47 -3.20 24.63
N ARG A 67 1.23 -4.17 25.52
CA ARG A 67 -0.07 -4.44 26.17
C ARG A 67 -1.15 -4.99 25.24
N THR A 68 -0.77 -5.51 24.08
CA THR A 68 -1.65 -6.37 23.27
C THR A 68 -1.19 -7.82 23.35
N SER A 69 -2.11 -8.78 23.17
CA SER A 69 -1.77 -10.19 22.92
C SER A 69 -1.24 -10.43 21.50
N ASN A 70 -1.15 -9.38 20.70
CA ASN A 70 -0.87 -9.44 19.28
C ASN A 70 0.67 -9.48 19.13
N ASN A 71 1.19 -10.32 18.23
CA ASN A 71 2.61 -10.64 18.09
C ASN A 71 3.53 -9.49 17.62
N ILE A 72 3.24 -8.23 17.93
CA ILE A 72 4.05 -7.08 17.54
C ILE A 72 4.47 -6.23 18.75
N THR A 73 5.77 -6.20 19.00
CA THR A 73 6.38 -5.22 19.90
C THR A 73 6.76 -3.99 19.08
N LEU A 74 6.23 -2.83 19.46
CA LEU A 74 6.62 -1.54 18.89
C LEU A 74 7.71 -0.89 19.75
N ASN A 75 8.48 0.01 19.15
CA ASN A 75 9.46 0.81 19.86
C ASN A 75 9.44 2.24 19.30
N LYS A 76 8.85 3.14 20.09
CA LYS A 76 8.72 4.57 19.77
C LYS A 76 8.04 4.81 18.41
N PRO A 77 6.81 4.32 18.19
CA PRO A 77 6.09 4.55 16.93
C PRO A 77 5.89 6.04 16.71
N THR A 78 6.14 6.52 15.49
CA THR A 78 6.15 7.97 15.18
C THR A 78 5.04 8.40 14.24
N TYR A 79 4.44 7.47 13.50
CA TYR A 79 3.44 7.78 12.48
C TYR A 79 2.44 6.64 12.33
N VAL A 80 1.18 6.95 12.03
CA VAL A 80 0.09 6.01 11.83
C VAL A 80 -0.83 6.45 10.70
N ILE A 81 -1.25 5.52 9.83
CA ILE A 81 -2.23 5.77 8.77
C ILE A 81 -3.00 4.49 8.42
N LEU A 82 -4.19 4.63 7.83
CA LEU A 82 -4.90 3.53 7.20
C LEU A 82 -4.82 3.62 5.66
N ASP A 83 -4.76 2.49 4.97
CA ASP A 83 -5.05 2.45 3.53
C ASP A 83 -6.56 2.44 3.25
N ALA A 84 -6.94 2.41 1.97
CA ALA A 84 -8.34 2.41 1.54
C ALA A 84 -9.13 1.20 2.02
N ASP A 85 -8.45 0.09 2.30
CA ASP A 85 -9.04 -1.15 2.81
C ASP A 85 -9.08 -1.18 4.36
N GLY A 86 -8.62 -0.12 5.01
CA GLY A 86 -8.57 0.00 6.47
C GLY A 86 -7.36 -0.70 7.12
N SER A 87 -6.36 -1.12 6.34
CA SER A 87 -5.13 -1.70 6.89
C SER A 87 -4.31 -0.63 7.60
N LEU A 88 -3.90 -0.89 8.84
CA LEU A 88 -3.03 -0.03 9.63
C LEU A 88 -1.59 -0.10 9.14
N TYR A 89 -0.96 1.05 8.92
CA TYR A 89 0.47 1.20 8.69
C TYR A 89 1.08 2.04 9.81
N VAL A 90 2.24 1.60 10.31
CA VAL A 90 2.93 2.27 11.42
C VAL A 90 4.40 2.39 11.12
N THR A 91 4.95 3.57 11.39
CA THR A 91 6.39 3.81 11.40
C THR A 91 6.97 3.48 12.78
N ASP A 92 7.60 2.31 12.89
CA ASP A 92 8.20 1.77 14.11
C ASP A 92 9.65 2.25 14.25
N ASN A 93 9.81 3.50 14.70
CA ASN A 93 11.00 4.32 14.55
C ASN A 93 12.28 3.66 15.08
N GLN A 94 12.29 3.23 16.35
CA GLN A 94 13.50 2.70 17.00
C GLN A 94 13.74 1.23 16.64
N ASN A 95 12.77 0.58 15.98
CA ASN A 95 12.99 -0.72 15.33
C ASN A 95 13.35 -0.57 13.86
N HIS A 96 13.51 0.65 13.34
CA HIS A 96 14.00 0.94 12.00
C HIS A 96 13.18 0.28 10.88
N ARG A 97 11.85 0.21 11.04
CA ARG A 97 10.98 -0.54 10.12
C ARG A 97 9.61 0.11 9.96
N ILE A 98 8.92 -0.31 8.91
CA ILE A 98 7.49 -0.05 8.70
C ILE A 98 6.73 -1.36 8.89
N ILE A 99 5.64 -1.31 9.65
CA ILE A 99 4.73 -2.45 9.84
C ILE A 99 3.36 -2.18 9.21
N ARG A 100 2.66 -3.25 8.85
CA ARG A 100 1.29 -3.25 8.33
C ARG A 100 0.45 -4.29 9.06
N SER A 101 -0.83 -4.00 9.36
CA SER A 101 -1.78 -5.02 9.80
C SER A 101 -2.24 -5.91 8.64
N VAL A 102 -2.31 -7.22 8.86
CA VAL A 102 -2.83 -8.22 7.90
C VAL A 102 -3.59 -9.29 8.65
N ASN A 103 -4.86 -9.51 8.32
CA ASN A 103 -5.71 -10.56 8.91
C ASN A 103 -5.63 -10.61 10.45
N ASP A 104 -5.90 -9.49 11.12
CA ASP A 104 -5.79 -9.32 12.59
C ASP A 104 -4.38 -9.53 13.19
N THR A 105 -3.37 -9.71 12.35
CA THR A 105 -1.95 -9.79 12.73
C THR A 105 -1.15 -8.60 12.19
N TYR A 106 0.17 -8.60 12.38
CA TYR A 106 1.06 -7.56 11.90
C TYR A 106 2.25 -8.17 11.19
N GLN A 107 2.62 -7.58 10.07
CA GLN A 107 3.82 -7.93 9.32
C GLN A 107 4.71 -6.70 9.18
N CYS A 108 6.01 -6.93 9.19
CA CYS A 108 6.92 -5.91 8.69
C CYS A 108 6.90 -5.91 7.15
N ILE A 109 6.91 -4.72 6.56
CA ILE A 109 6.91 -4.55 5.09
C ILE A 109 8.14 -3.82 4.55
N VAL A 110 8.86 -3.06 5.39
CA VAL A 110 10.11 -2.37 5.02
C VAL A 110 11.04 -2.37 6.24
N GLY A 111 12.33 -2.65 6.06
CA GLY A 111 13.32 -2.64 7.17
C GLY A 111 13.28 -3.88 8.08
N CYS A 112 12.77 -5.01 7.60
CA CYS A 112 12.35 -6.15 8.42
C CYS A 112 13.47 -6.97 9.07
N LYS A 113 14.72 -6.73 8.69
CA LYS A 113 15.86 -7.33 9.37
C LYS A 113 16.09 -6.69 10.75
N SER A 114 15.29 -5.70 11.15
CA SER A 114 15.42 -4.94 12.41
C SER A 114 16.84 -4.46 12.66
N LYS A 115 17.54 -4.16 11.56
CA LYS A 115 18.91 -3.64 11.55
C LYS A 115 18.87 -2.32 10.78
N GLN A 116 19.36 -1.28 11.43
CA GLN A 116 19.59 -0.01 10.76
C GLN A 116 20.62 -0.17 9.64
N GLY A 117 20.51 0.63 8.58
CA GLY A 117 21.47 0.59 7.48
C GLY A 117 21.16 1.64 6.41
N SER A 118 22.13 1.89 5.54
CA SER A 118 22.06 2.90 4.49
C SER A 118 21.69 2.33 3.11
N THR A 119 21.64 1.01 2.95
CA THR A 119 21.20 0.38 1.69
C THR A 119 19.70 0.60 1.46
N ASN A 120 19.22 0.38 0.23
CA ASN A 120 17.80 0.62 -0.12
C ASN A 120 16.79 -0.25 0.67
N GLU A 121 17.22 -1.40 1.20
CA GLU A 121 16.34 -2.28 1.99
C GLU A 121 16.31 -1.99 3.50
N HIS A 122 17.14 -1.06 3.96
CA HIS A 122 17.23 -0.68 5.37
C HIS A 122 16.74 0.76 5.58
N LEU A 123 16.29 1.04 6.79
CA LEU A 123 15.92 2.37 7.25
C LEU A 123 16.77 2.74 8.46
N ILE A 124 16.88 4.03 8.76
CA ILE A 124 17.38 4.52 10.03
C ILE A 124 16.37 5.50 10.60
N LYS A 125 15.70 5.10 11.69
CA LYS A 125 14.74 5.93 12.43
C LYS A 125 13.78 6.67 11.50
N PRO A 126 12.99 5.93 10.68
CA PRO A 126 12.03 6.54 9.79
C PRO A 126 11.01 7.35 10.60
N TYR A 127 10.54 8.48 10.05
CA TYR A 127 9.62 9.39 10.76
C TYR A 127 8.17 9.27 10.31
N SER A 128 7.93 9.20 9.00
CA SER A 128 6.59 9.19 8.43
C SER A 128 6.54 8.37 7.16
N LEU A 129 5.32 8.08 6.72
CA LEU A 129 5.07 7.42 5.46
C LEU A 129 3.78 7.96 4.82
N HIS A 130 3.67 7.85 3.50
CA HIS A 130 2.44 8.22 2.79
C HIS A 130 2.28 7.44 1.49
N PHE A 131 1.04 7.26 1.05
CA PHE A 131 0.74 6.61 -0.23
C PHE A 131 0.52 7.65 -1.33
N ASN A 132 0.90 7.32 -2.56
CA ASN A 132 0.33 8.01 -3.72
C ASN A 132 -0.93 7.29 -4.22
N SER A 133 -1.62 7.89 -5.18
CA SER A 133 -2.84 7.33 -5.80
C SER A 133 -2.62 5.98 -6.51
N TYR A 134 -1.37 5.61 -6.80
CA TYR A 134 -0.99 4.33 -7.39
C TYR A 134 -0.61 3.28 -6.33
N GLY A 135 -0.87 3.53 -5.04
CA GLY A 135 -0.56 2.62 -3.94
C GLY A 135 0.93 2.49 -3.61
N ASN A 136 1.81 3.36 -4.14
CA ASN A 136 3.22 3.35 -3.78
C ASN A 136 3.42 4.02 -2.42
N LEU A 137 4.24 3.39 -1.59
CA LEU A 137 4.59 3.86 -0.26
C LEU A 137 5.84 4.74 -0.33
N PHE A 138 5.75 5.98 0.14
CA PHE A 138 6.88 6.88 0.33
C PHE A 138 7.22 6.93 1.82
N VAL A 139 8.49 6.73 2.17
CA VAL A 139 8.97 6.72 3.56
C VAL A 139 10.00 7.82 3.76
N ALA A 140 9.80 8.65 4.78
CA ALA A 140 10.79 9.61 5.25
C ALA A 140 11.84 8.89 6.13
N ASP A 141 12.93 8.46 5.51
CA ASP A 141 14.05 7.76 6.14
C ASP A 141 15.03 8.79 6.74
N GLY A 142 14.55 9.50 7.77
CA GLY A 142 15.11 10.78 8.19
C GLY A 142 16.58 10.75 8.60
N TYR A 143 17.05 9.70 9.26
CA TYR A 143 18.47 9.62 9.64
C TYR A 143 19.40 9.16 8.51
N ASN A 144 18.84 8.66 7.40
CA ASN A 144 19.58 8.52 6.14
C ASN A 144 19.44 9.77 5.25
N SER A 145 18.76 10.83 5.71
CA SER A 145 18.55 12.08 4.94
C SER A 145 17.95 11.85 3.55
N ARG A 146 16.99 10.92 3.43
CA ARG A 146 16.38 10.56 2.14
C ARG A 146 14.89 10.24 2.25
N ILE A 147 14.21 10.30 1.11
CA ILE A 147 12.86 9.76 0.92
C ILE A 147 12.98 8.54 0.01
N GLN A 148 12.37 7.42 0.40
CA GLN A 148 12.38 6.20 -0.41
C GLN A 148 10.96 5.85 -0.86
N LYS A 149 10.82 5.46 -2.14
CA LYS A 149 9.59 4.94 -2.72
C LYS A 149 9.66 3.41 -2.75
N PHE A 150 8.63 2.75 -2.23
CA PHE A 150 8.44 1.30 -2.27
C PHE A 150 7.17 0.99 -3.04
N THR A 151 7.27 0.02 -3.95
CA THR A 151 6.10 -0.54 -4.62
C THR A 151 5.64 -1.74 -3.79
N LEU A 152 4.46 -1.65 -3.19
CA LEU A 152 3.91 -2.74 -2.39
C LEU A 152 3.22 -3.73 -3.33
N VAL A 153 3.87 -4.85 -3.61
CA VAL A 153 3.25 -5.96 -4.35
C VAL A 153 2.33 -6.69 -3.38
N GLY A 154 1.02 -6.42 -3.44
CA GLY A 154 0.04 -7.03 -2.53
C GLY A 154 -1.16 -6.16 -2.14
N ASN A 155 -1.25 -4.91 -2.63
CA ASN A 155 -2.44 -4.05 -2.48
C ASN A 155 -3.09 -3.83 -3.85
N ASN A 156 -3.43 -4.92 -4.54
CA ASN A 156 -4.09 -4.85 -5.84
C ASN A 156 -5.59 -4.53 -5.66
N CYS A 157 -5.89 -3.34 -5.16
CA CYS A 157 -7.12 -2.66 -5.52
C CYS A 157 -6.80 -1.85 -6.78
N ASP A 158 -6.88 -2.55 -7.92
CA ASP A 158 -6.71 -2.09 -9.30
C ASP A 158 -5.29 -2.17 -9.92
N THR A 159 -4.93 -3.37 -10.38
CA THR A 159 -4.84 -3.67 -11.83
C THR A 159 -4.38 -5.11 -11.99
N SER A 160 -5.16 -5.90 -12.69
CA SER A 160 -4.82 -7.25 -13.12
C SER A 160 -3.66 -7.21 -14.12
N ILE A 161 -2.43 -7.04 -13.63
CA ILE A 161 -1.24 -7.52 -14.33
C ILE A 161 -0.70 -8.68 -13.50
N THR A 162 -1.43 -9.79 -13.57
CA THR A 162 -0.82 -11.09 -13.33
C THR A 162 0.24 -11.23 -14.40
N THR A 163 1.52 -11.20 -14.02
CA THR A 163 2.59 -11.72 -14.86
C THR A 163 2.26 -13.17 -15.16
N ILE A 164 1.56 -13.43 -16.26
CA ILE A 164 1.36 -14.76 -16.78
C ILE A 164 2.71 -15.16 -17.38
N THR A 165 3.59 -15.72 -16.56
CA THR A 165 4.59 -16.66 -17.06
C THR A 165 3.84 -17.91 -17.50
N SER A 166 3.19 -17.85 -18.66
CA SER A 166 2.73 -19.05 -19.35
C SER A 166 3.93 -19.61 -20.10
N THR A 167 4.52 -20.67 -19.56
CA THR A 167 5.13 -21.69 -20.42
C THR A 167 4.05 -22.14 -21.42
N LEU A 168 4.34 -21.96 -22.71
CA LEU A 168 3.43 -22.35 -23.80
C LEU A 168 3.24 -23.88 -23.80
N GLU A 169 2.16 -24.34 -23.17
CA GLU A 169 1.53 -25.60 -23.57
C GLU A 169 0.28 -25.27 -24.38
N TYR A 170 0.29 -25.74 -25.62
CA TYR A 170 -0.74 -25.52 -26.61
C TYR A 170 -1.98 -26.32 -26.22
N ALA A 171 -3.01 -25.71 -25.64
CA ALA A 171 -4.33 -26.32 -25.57
C ALA A 171 -5.43 -25.27 -25.48
N THR A 172 -6.26 -25.27 -26.51
CA THR A 172 -7.45 -24.46 -26.73
C THR A 172 -8.43 -24.54 -25.55
N SER A 173 -8.67 -23.42 -24.88
CA SER A 173 -9.98 -23.19 -24.25
C SER A 173 -10.21 -21.69 -24.06
N SER A 174 -11.35 -21.24 -24.55
CA SER A 174 -11.79 -19.85 -24.56
C SER A 174 -12.09 -19.33 -23.16
N LEU A 175 -11.48 -18.21 -22.79
CA LEU A 175 -11.82 -17.46 -21.59
C LEU A 175 -12.93 -16.44 -21.91
N SER A 176 -14.10 -16.58 -21.29
CA SER A 176 -15.17 -15.57 -21.36
C SER A 176 -15.07 -14.63 -20.15
N ILE A 177 -14.76 -13.35 -20.41
CA ILE A 177 -14.72 -12.29 -19.40
C ILE A 177 -15.90 -11.35 -19.67
N THR A 178 -16.78 -11.19 -18.69
CA THR A 178 -17.86 -10.19 -18.72
C THR A 178 -17.43 -8.99 -17.86
N THR A 179 -17.27 -7.82 -18.47
CA THR A 179 -16.99 -6.56 -17.76
C THR A 179 -18.12 -5.55 -18.00
N GLN A 180 -18.56 -4.90 -16.92
CA GLN A 180 -19.53 -3.80 -16.94
C GLN A 180 -18.82 -2.52 -16.46
N GLN A 181 -18.57 -1.58 -17.40
CA GLN A 181 -18.21 -0.13 -17.22
C GLN A 181 -16.91 0.17 -16.41
N VAL A 182 -15.97 1.08 -16.73
CA VAL A 182 -15.89 2.37 -17.47
C VAL A 182 -14.42 2.64 -17.89
N ALA A 183 -14.24 3.60 -18.82
CA ALA A 183 -13.08 4.48 -19.07
C ALA A 183 -12.10 4.09 -20.19
N THR A 184 -12.22 4.82 -21.30
CA THR A 184 -11.38 4.80 -22.49
C THR A 184 -9.94 5.22 -22.19
N ALA A 185 -9.00 4.29 -22.36
CA ALA A 185 -7.59 4.59 -22.58
C ALA A 185 -7.13 3.86 -23.86
N GLN A 186 -6.70 4.60 -24.88
CA GLN A 186 -6.06 4.01 -26.05
C GLN A 186 -4.64 3.60 -25.66
N LEU A 187 -4.39 2.31 -25.54
CA LEU A 187 -3.06 1.74 -25.36
C LEU A 187 -2.60 1.13 -26.69
N GLN A 188 -1.68 1.81 -27.39
CA GLN A 188 -0.90 1.19 -28.47
C GLN A 188 0.30 0.50 -27.84
N GLN A 189 0.30 -0.84 -27.81
CA GLN A 189 1.45 -1.64 -27.42
C GLN A 189 2.07 -2.27 -28.67
N THR A 190 3.36 -2.02 -28.90
CA THR A 190 4.12 -2.66 -29.97
C THR A 190 5.08 -3.68 -29.35
N SER A 191 4.98 -4.94 -29.76
CA SER A 191 5.84 -6.03 -29.26
C SER A 191 6.50 -6.71 -30.47
N THR A 192 7.82 -6.90 -30.42
CA THR A 192 8.59 -7.65 -31.42
C THR A 192 8.96 -9.03 -30.88
N LEU A 193 8.63 -10.09 -31.61
CA LEU A 193 9.05 -11.47 -31.30
C LEU A 193 10.30 -11.83 -32.12
N THR A 194 11.27 -12.51 -31.50
CA THR A 194 12.45 -13.06 -32.19
C THR A 194 12.43 -14.58 -32.03
N THR A 195 12.36 -15.34 -33.12
CA THR A 195 12.33 -16.81 -33.07
C THR A 195 13.75 -17.39 -33.01
N VAL A 196 13.97 -18.41 -32.17
CA VAL A 196 15.30 -19.03 -31.89
C VAL A 196 15.85 -19.92 -33.03
N LYS A 197 15.37 -19.75 -34.27
CA LYS A 197 15.98 -20.37 -35.45
C LYS A 197 15.96 -19.43 -36.65
N GLY A 198 16.93 -18.51 -36.70
CA GLY A 198 17.58 -18.05 -37.92
C GLY A 198 16.79 -17.20 -38.94
N GLU A 199 15.47 -17.08 -38.87
CA GLU A 199 14.71 -16.22 -39.80
C GLU A 199 13.89 -15.18 -39.03
N ILE A 200 14.10 -13.90 -39.38
CA ILE A 200 13.39 -12.76 -38.80
C ILE A 200 12.01 -12.68 -39.46
N GLU A 201 11.00 -13.30 -38.84
CA GLU A 201 9.61 -12.99 -39.13
C GLU A 201 9.13 -11.88 -38.19
N SER A 202 9.01 -10.65 -38.72
CA SER A 202 8.44 -9.54 -37.98
C SER A 202 6.92 -9.67 -37.99
N THR A 203 6.33 -10.12 -36.89
CA THR A 203 4.88 -10.08 -36.69
C THR A 203 4.55 -8.83 -35.87
N THR A 204 3.86 -7.87 -36.48
CA THR A 204 3.35 -6.69 -35.77
C THR A 204 1.99 -7.03 -35.16
N ILE A 205 1.91 -7.02 -33.83
CA ILE A 205 0.64 -7.11 -33.12
C ILE A 205 0.08 -5.69 -33.01
N SER A 206 -1.11 -5.47 -33.56
CA SER A 206 -1.83 -4.19 -33.43
C SER A 206 -3.17 -4.45 -32.77
N THR A 207 -3.34 -3.92 -31.56
CA THR A 207 -4.62 -3.92 -30.85
C THR A 207 -5.30 -2.57 -31.06
N THR A 208 -6.56 -2.59 -31.51
CA THR A 208 -7.43 -1.40 -31.54
C THR A 208 -8.57 -1.63 -30.57
N ILE A 209 -8.71 -0.75 -29.59
CA ILE A 209 -9.77 -0.83 -28.58
C ILE A 209 -10.87 0.14 -29.03
N ASP A 210 -12.01 -0.40 -29.48
CA ASP A 210 -13.25 0.37 -29.66
C ASP A 210 -14.25 0.00 -28.57
N THR A 211 -14.96 1.01 -28.08
CA THR A 211 -15.90 1.02 -26.95
C THR A 211 -17.12 0.10 -27.08
N SER A 212 -17.23 -0.64 -28.17
CA SER A 212 -18.37 -1.53 -28.41
C SER A 212 -18.01 -2.97 -28.81
N ASN A 213 -16.77 -3.28 -29.19
CA ASN A 213 -16.33 -4.64 -29.51
C ASN A 213 -14.80 -4.81 -29.39
N ILE A 214 -14.33 -5.88 -28.74
CA ILE A 214 -12.92 -6.28 -28.75
C ILE A 214 -12.69 -7.17 -29.97
N THR A 215 -11.97 -6.66 -30.98
CA THR A 215 -11.56 -7.47 -32.13
C THR A 215 -10.05 -7.67 -32.10
N ILE A 216 -9.59 -8.91 -31.90
CA ILE A 216 -8.18 -9.27 -32.00
C ILE A 216 -7.95 -9.77 -33.43
N SER A 217 -7.18 -9.03 -34.23
CA SER A 217 -6.84 -9.42 -35.60
C SER A 217 -5.38 -9.84 -35.68
N PHE A 218 -5.13 -11.01 -36.26
CA PHE A 218 -3.78 -11.49 -36.56
C PHE A 218 -3.45 -11.17 -38.01
N ASN A 219 -2.53 -10.25 -38.26
CA ASN A 219 -1.97 -10.05 -39.60
C ASN A 219 -0.59 -10.68 -39.67
N GLN A 220 -0.50 -11.83 -40.34
CA GLN A 220 0.77 -12.43 -40.71
C GLN A 220 1.22 -11.84 -42.04
N THR A 221 2.28 -11.03 -42.05
CA THR A 221 2.94 -10.62 -43.28
C THR A 221 4.17 -11.48 -43.51
N GLY A 222 3.97 -12.68 -44.06
CA GLY A 222 5.05 -13.51 -44.57
C GLY A 222 5.41 -13.08 -46.00
N LYS A 223 6.69 -12.75 -46.26
CA LYS A 223 7.21 -12.77 -47.63
C LYS A 223 7.26 -14.23 -48.09
N SER A 224 6.53 -14.56 -49.15
CA SER A 224 6.72 -15.83 -49.87
C SER A 224 8.17 -15.92 -50.34
N SER A 225 8.96 -16.82 -49.77
CA SER A 225 10.17 -17.30 -50.43
C SER A 225 9.74 -18.33 -51.48
N SER A 226 9.78 -17.92 -52.74
CA SER A 226 9.63 -18.82 -53.88
C SER A 226 10.75 -19.85 -53.84
N LYS A 227 10.39 -21.13 -53.77
CA LYS A 227 11.30 -22.25 -54.01
C LYS A 227 11.90 -22.13 -55.41
N PHE A 228 13.23 -22.20 -55.48
CA PHE A 228 13.98 -22.86 -56.55
C PHE A 228 15.10 -23.68 -55.90
#